data_AF-A0A2V6THK2-F1
#
_entry.id   AF-A0A2V6THK2-F1
#
_cell.length_a   1.000
_cell.length_b   1.000
_cell.length_c   1.000
_cell.angle_alpha   90.00
_cell.angle_beta   90.00
_cell.angle_gamma   90.00
#
_symmetry.space_group_name_H-M   'P 1'
#
loop_
_entity.id
_entity.type
_entity.pdbx_description
1 polymer ?
#
loop_
_entity_poly.entity_id
_entity_poly.type
_entity_poly.pdbx_seq_one_letter_code
_entity_poly.pdbx_strand_id
1 'polypeptide(L)' 'MVIDFNRSGKPIGIEITAPAKLSAVALNRVLRRFDLPPVTRADLAPLRAA' A
#
# COMPACT_ATOMS: atom_id res chain seq x y z
N MET A 1 -0.53 -3.44 -8.37
CA MET A 1 -1.02 -3.21 -7.01
C MET A 1 -2.53 -3.25 -7.06
N VAL A 2 -3.13 -4.09 -6.23
CA VAL A 2 -4.58 -4.24 -6.11
C VAL A 2 -4.96 -3.93 -4.67
N ILE A 3 -6.16 -3.37 -4.46
CA ILE A 3 -6.69 -3.06 -3.13
C ILE A 3 -7.92 -3.93 -2.92
N ASP A 4 -7.92 -4.70 -1.85
CA ASP A 4 -9.04 -5.55 -1.49
C ASP A 4 -9.99 -4.79 -0.59
N PHE A 5 -11.29 -4.90 -0.90
CA PHE A 5 -12.36 -4.30 -0.13
C PHE A 5 -13.24 -5.38 0.49
N ASN A 6 -13.69 -5.13 1.72
CA ASN A 6 -14.77 -5.93 2.30
C ASN A 6 -16.13 -5.54 1.68
N ARG A 7 -17.19 -6.23 2.08
CA ARG A 7 -18.56 -5.97 1.62
C ARG A 7 -19.09 -4.57 1.94
N SER A 8 -18.51 -3.87 2.93
CA SER A 8 -18.89 -2.51 3.29
C SER A 8 -18.05 -1.44 2.57
N GLY A 9 -17.21 -1.82 1.61
CA GLY A 9 -16.31 -0.90 0.90
C GLY A 9 -15.13 -0.40 1.71
N LYS A 10 -14.80 -1.04 2.85
CA LYS A 10 -13.60 -0.73 3.63
C LYS A 10 -12.40 -1.47 3.02
N PRO A 11 -11.27 -0.79 2.77
CA PRO A 11 -10.05 -1.47 2.35
C PRO A 11 -9.54 -2.37 3.48
N ILE A 12 -9.19 -3.61 3.15
CA ILE A 12 -8.71 -4.64 4.10
C ILE A 12 -7.33 -5.19 3.75
N GLY A 13 -6.88 -5.01 2.51
CA GLY A 13 -5.60 -5.53 2.03
C GLY A 13 -5.08 -4.76 0.84
N ILE A 14 -3.76 -4.84 0.64
CA ILE A 14 -3.07 -4.33 -0.56
C ILE A 14 -2.15 -5.44 -1.05
N GLU A 15 -2.35 -5.86 -2.30
CA GLU A 15 -1.46 -6.82 -2.95
C GLU A 15 -0.45 -6.10 -3.83
N ILE A 16 0.84 -6.42 -3.66
CA ILE A 16 1.97 -5.81 -4.38
C ILE A 16 2.71 -6.91 -5.13
N THR A 17 2.48 -6.98 -6.45
CA THR A 17 3.07 -8.01 -7.33
C THR A 17 4.47 -7.66 -7.86
N ALA A 18 4.90 -6.40 -7.72
CA ALA A 18 6.20 -5.93 -8.19
C ALA A 18 6.80 -4.94 -7.16
N PRO A 19 7.22 -5.42 -5.98
CA PRO A 19 7.63 -4.54 -4.88
C PRO A 19 8.84 -3.67 -5.21
N ALA A 20 9.78 -4.14 -6.03
CA ALA A 20 10.91 -3.34 -6.51
C ALA A 20 10.50 -2.10 -7.32
N LYS A 21 9.30 -2.08 -7.90
CA LYS A 21 8.76 -0.95 -8.68
C LYS A 21 7.84 -0.04 -7.85
N LEU A 22 7.60 -0.37 -6.58
CA LEU A 22 6.69 0.39 -5.72
C LEU A 22 7.34 1.68 -5.23
N SER A 23 6.64 2.79 -5.43
CA SER A 23 6.99 4.09 -4.86
C SER A 23 6.21 4.34 -3.57
N ALA A 24 6.91 4.67 -2.48
CA ALA A 24 6.29 5.08 -1.22
C ALA A 24 5.36 6.30 -1.41
N VAL A 25 5.72 7.22 -2.30
CA VAL A 25 4.88 8.39 -2.62
C VAL A 25 3.57 7.97 -3.29
N ALA A 26 3.65 7.02 -4.24
CA ALA A 26 2.46 6.52 -4.92
C ALA A 26 1.55 5.75 -3.97
N LEU A 27 2.12 4.91 -3.08
CA LEU A 27 1.36 4.20 -2.05
C LEU A 27 0.69 5.17 -1.08
N ASN A 28 1.40 6.18 -0.57
CA ASN A 28 0.84 7.16 0.37
C ASN A 28 -0.28 8.01 -0.25
N ARG A 29 -0.23 8.30 -1.56
CA ARG A 29 -1.34 8.94 -2.28
C ARG A 29 -2.60 8.08 -2.28
N VAL A 30 -2.45 6.75 -2.37
CA VAL A 30 -3.57 5.82 -2.29
C VAL A 30 -4.09 5.72 -0.86
N LEU A 31 -3.22 5.54 0.14
CA LEU A 31 -3.60 5.46 1.55
C LEU A 31 -4.39 6.70 2.00
N ARG A 32 -3.95 7.89 1.59
CA ARG A 32 -4.64 9.15 1.88
C ARG A 32 -6.08 9.22 1.32
N ARG A 33 -6.37 8.55 0.19
CA ARG A 33 -7.74 8.52 -0.37
C ARG A 33 -8.73 7.72 0.49
N PHE A 34 -8.20 6.90 1.40
CA PHE A 34 -8.98 6.09 2.33
C PHE A 34 -8.79 6.53 3.79
N ASP A 35 -8.27 7.75 4.01
CA ASP A 35 -7.97 8.30 5.33
C ASP A 35 -7.05 7.40 6.20
N LEU A 36 -6.20 6.62 5.53
CA LEU A 36 -5.22 5.76 6.19
C LEU A 36 -3.91 6.51 6.44
N PRO A 37 -3.19 6.19 7.54
CA PRO A 37 -1.91 6.80 7.83
C PRO A 37 -0.89 6.49 6.73
N PRO A 38 0.01 7.43 6.40
CA PRO A 38 1.08 7.18 5.44
C PRO A 38 2.10 6.19 6.01
N VAL A 39 2.76 5.47 5.11
CA VAL A 39 3.90 4.60 5.43
C VAL A 39 5.23 5.28 5.08
N THR A 40 6.26 4.93 5.82
CA THR A 40 7.62 5.39 5.61
C THR A 40 8.38 4.45 4.67
N ARG A 41 9.58 4.86 4.25
CA ARG A 41 10.49 3.96 3.51
C ARG A 41 10.95 2.77 4.36
N ALA A 42 11.05 2.96 5.68
CA ALA A 42 11.46 1.90 6.59
C ALA A 42 10.39 0.80 6.70
N ASP A 43 9.11 1.19 6.72
CA ASP A 43 7.98 0.24 6.73
C ASP A 43 7.94 -0.64 5.47
N LEU A 44 8.43 -0.10 4.34
CA LEU A 44 8.52 -0.81 3.07
C LEU A 44 9.84 -1.57 2.87
N ALA A 45 10.79 -1.48 3.82
CA ALA A 45 12.09 -2.15 3.69
C ALA A 45 11.96 -3.68 3.52
N PRO A 46 11.07 -4.40 4.23
CA PRO A 46 10.89 -5.84 4.04
C PRO A 46 10.44 -6.21 2.63
N LEU A 47 9.64 -5.35 1.97
CA LEU A 47 9.18 -5.60 0.61
C LEU A 47 10.29 -5.42 -0.44
N ARG A 48 11.32 -4.62 -0.13
CA ARG A 48 12.44 -4.38 -1.05
C ARG A 48 13.46 -5.52 -1.08
N ALA A 49 13.44 -6.39 -0.08
CA ALA A 49 14.31 -7.57 0.01
C ALA A 49 13.71 -8.82 -0.66
N ALA A 50 12.45 -8.74 -1.11
CA ALA A 50 11.69 -9.82 -1.72
C ALA A 50 11.77 -9.82 -3.26
#